data_AF-D5C1Q8-F1
#
_entry.id   AF-D5C1Q8-F1
#
_cell.length_a   1.000
_cell.length_b   1.000
_cell.length_c   1.000
_cell.angle_alpha   90.00
_cell.angle_beta   90.00
_cell.angle_gamma   90.00
#
_symmetry.space_group_name_H-M   'P 1'
#
loop_
_entity.id
_entity.type
_entity.pdbx_description
1 polymer ?
#
loop_
_entity_poly.entity_id
_entity_poly.type
_entity_poly.pdbx_seq_one_letter_code
_entity_poly.pdbx_strand_id
1 'polypeptide(L)'
;MQITSYIGLVAILALIGYAHPAASDAISTDLELAPDPLNASYGIEGRPIHLRNGHYQVQAAPGSATQVKTTVFGEPVYGDLGEDKDEDAVLLLAHAPGGSGTFYYVAAARNLDGQYRGSNGVLLGDRIAPQEVTIRNRVIIANYVDRQVEESMTVTPSVAKSKYLTLEKDRLSAIKPLGKDEQVLEGWVTIGHETRSFWPCSGKTDLWLLGDSPALSEIIAAYDQALPHPRPYTPLFMVLVGQIVEGPREGFGAQYEGALLATQLVQVSPRGNCKSEFIVVEAPVPGALIASPVKIKGKARGTWFFEGDFPLILTDSKGQVIGKSFATAQGEWMTEKFVPFEGTLQFKPPRSDSRGMLVFKKDNPSGRPEHDDQLTVPVFFKGKPQCTY
;
A
#
# COMPACT_ATOMS: atom_id res chain seq x y z
N MET A 1 89.36 -4.95 -23.06
CA MET A 1 88.26 -5.73 -23.67
C MET A 1 87.05 -5.59 -22.74
N GLN A 2 85.89 -5.26 -23.33
CA GLN A 2 84.69 -4.75 -22.66
C GLN A 2 84.23 -5.60 -21.45
N ILE A 3 83.59 -4.97 -20.45
CA ILE A 3 82.12 -4.93 -20.29
C ILE A 3 81.78 -4.15 -19.00
N THR A 4 80.80 -3.27 -19.15
CA THR A 4 80.16 -2.36 -18.19
C THR A 4 79.25 -3.05 -17.17
N SER A 5 79.19 -2.55 -15.93
CA SER A 5 77.99 -2.62 -15.07
C SER A 5 77.81 -1.30 -14.30
N TYR A 6 76.74 -0.58 -14.63
CA TYR A 6 76.26 0.62 -13.93
C TYR A 6 75.36 0.19 -12.76
N ILE A 7 75.63 0.70 -11.56
CA ILE A 7 74.76 0.58 -10.39
C ILE A 7 73.79 1.76 -10.39
N GLY A 8 72.48 1.47 -10.45
CA GLY A 8 71.41 2.45 -10.40
C GLY A 8 71.14 2.93 -8.96
N LEU A 9 71.14 4.26 -8.78
CA LEU A 9 70.73 4.94 -7.56
C LEU A 9 69.24 5.28 -7.67
N VAL A 10 68.41 4.75 -6.77
CA VAL A 10 66.97 5.06 -6.69
C VAL A 10 66.79 6.35 -5.89
N ALA A 11 66.34 7.41 -6.55
CA ALA A 11 65.88 8.65 -5.93
C ALA A 11 64.35 8.59 -5.77
N ILE A 12 63.87 8.63 -4.52
CA ILE A 12 62.44 8.74 -4.19
C ILE A 12 62.05 10.21 -4.29
N LEU A 13 61.26 10.55 -5.31
CA LEU A 13 60.61 11.85 -5.47
C LEU A 13 59.16 11.74 -5.01
N ALA A 14 58.84 12.47 -3.94
CA ALA A 14 57.48 12.63 -3.42
C ALA A 14 56.64 13.48 -4.39
N LEU A 15 55.63 12.87 -5.00
CA LEU A 15 54.59 13.56 -5.77
C LEU A 15 53.53 14.09 -4.79
N ILE A 16 53.51 15.41 -4.59
CA ILE A 16 52.38 16.11 -3.98
C ILE A 16 51.26 16.14 -5.02
N GLY A 17 50.33 15.19 -4.92
CA GLY A 17 49.08 15.22 -5.67
C GLY A 17 48.13 16.23 -5.05
N TYR A 18 47.86 17.34 -5.75
CA TYR A 18 46.69 18.18 -5.48
C TYR A 18 45.43 17.35 -5.79
N ALA A 19 44.84 16.75 -4.75
CA ALA A 19 43.51 16.22 -4.83
C ALA A 19 42.54 17.40 -5.05
N HIS A 20 42.04 17.54 -6.27
CA HIS A 20 40.78 18.24 -6.49
C HIS A 20 39.73 17.51 -5.65
N PRO A 21 38.99 18.18 -4.75
CA PRO A 21 37.79 17.57 -4.22
C PRO A 21 36.85 17.41 -5.41
N ALA A 22 36.67 16.16 -5.86
CA ALA A 22 35.52 15.81 -6.67
C ALA A 22 34.32 16.29 -5.88
N ALA A 23 33.64 17.32 -6.40
CA ALA A 23 32.33 17.70 -5.91
C ALA A 23 31.47 16.44 -6.05
N SER A 24 31.23 15.77 -4.93
CA SER A 24 30.14 14.84 -4.84
C SER A 24 28.89 15.69 -5.05
N ASP A 25 28.25 15.58 -6.21
CA ASP A 25 26.86 15.98 -6.39
C ASP A 25 25.98 15.06 -5.51
N ALA A 26 26.08 15.28 -4.20
CA ALA A 26 25.06 14.87 -3.26
C ALA A 26 23.98 15.94 -3.35
N ILE A 27 22.97 15.70 -4.19
CA ILE A 27 21.70 16.40 -4.12
C ILE A 27 21.20 16.23 -2.67
N SER A 28 21.23 17.29 -1.87
CA SER A 28 20.68 17.25 -0.52
C SER A 28 19.17 17.03 -0.62
N THR A 29 18.73 15.82 -0.31
CA THR A 29 17.32 15.39 -0.32
C THR A 29 16.58 15.79 0.97
N ASP A 30 16.90 16.94 1.57
CA ASP A 30 16.07 17.50 2.65
C ASP A 30 14.98 18.36 2.02
N LEU A 31 13.94 17.70 1.51
CA LEU A 31 12.69 18.39 1.20
C LEU A 31 12.12 18.91 2.53
N GLU A 32 12.09 20.23 2.69
CA GLU A 32 11.58 20.88 3.90
C GLU A 32 10.16 20.44 4.23
N LEU A 33 9.86 20.34 5.53
CA LEU A 33 8.53 20.06 6.04
C LEU A 33 7.60 21.25 5.75
N ALA A 34 6.40 20.95 5.30
CA ALA A 34 5.36 21.92 4.97
C ALA A 34 4.14 21.75 5.87
N PRO A 35 3.32 22.79 6.07
CA PRO A 35 2.10 22.69 6.88
C PRO A 35 1.01 21.83 6.24
N ASP A 36 1.03 21.66 4.92
CA ASP A 36 0.06 20.87 4.17
C ASP A 36 0.65 20.36 2.83
N PRO A 37 0.03 19.35 2.19
CA PRO A 37 0.51 18.80 0.93
C PRO A 37 0.54 19.80 -0.24
N LEU A 38 -0.31 20.82 -0.23
CA LEU A 38 -0.39 21.82 -1.30
C LEU A 38 0.73 22.87 -1.20
N ASN A 39 1.45 22.92 -0.08
CA ASN A 39 2.58 23.81 0.15
C ASN A 39 3.92 23.06 0.32
N ALA A 40 3.94 21.75 0.07
CA ALA A 40 5.13 20.91 0.12
C ALA A 40 5.97 20.98 -1.17
N SER A 41 7.16 20.40 -1.05
CA SER A 41 8.16 20.34 -2.12
C SER A 41 8.20 18.93 -2.73
N TYR A 42 8.13 18.82 -4.05
CA TYR A 42 8.13 17.53 -4.75
C TYR A 42 9.22 17.45 -5.81
N GLY A 43 9.87 16.29 -5.95
CA GLY A 43 10.90 16.09 -6.97
C GLY A 43 10.30 15.74 -8.32
N ILE A 44 10.33 16.66 -9.30
CA ILE A 44 9.88 16.41 -10.67
C ILE A 44 11.09 16.51 -11.60
N GLU A 45 11.36 15.46 -12.38
CA GLU A 45 12.52 15.41 -13.31
C GLU A 45 13.86 15.73 -12.64
N GLY A 46 14.03 15.29 -11.39
CA GLY A 46 15.23 15.55 -10.58
C GLY A 46 15.34 16.96 -10.02
N ARG A 47 14.32 17.82 -10.20
CA ARG A 47 14.28 19.18 -9.66
C ARG A 47 13.23 19.32 -8.55
N PRO A 48 13.54 20.01 -7.45
CA PRO A 48 12.55 20.31 -6.43
C PRO A 48 11.55 21.37 -6.95
N ILE A 49 10.27 21.06 -6.84
CA ILE A 49 9.15 21.94 -7.16
C ILE A 49 8.46 22.31 -5.84
N HIS A 50 8.67 23.54 -5.39
CA HIS A 50 8.04 24.08 -4.18
C HIS A 50 6.65 24.60 -4.53
N LEU A 51 5.59 23.86 -4.17
CA LEU A 51 4.23 24.33 -4.40
C LEU A 51 3.86 25.46 -3.45
N ARG A 52 3.02 26.37 -3.93
CA ARG A 52 2.33 27.39 -3.14
C ARG A 52 0.85 27.27 -3.44
N ASN A 53 0.09 26.78 -2.46
CA ASN A 53 -1.34 26.48 -2.60
C ASN A 53 -1.65 25.64 -3.85
N GLY A 54 -0.85 24.60 -4.07
CA GLY A 54 -1.02 23.66 -5.17
C GLY A 54 -0.48 24.15 -6.52
N HIS A 55 0.23 25.28 -6.55
CA HIS A 55 0.75 25.89 -7.77
C HIS A 55 2.25 26.20 -7.67
N TYR A 56 2.97 25.98 -8.76
CA TYR A 56 4.34 26.46 -8.97
C TYR A 56 4.46 27.06 -10.37
N GLN A 57 5.15 28.19 -10.48
CA GLN A 57 5.32 28.90 -11.75
C GLN A 57 6.63 29.70 -11.77
N VAL A 58 7.43 29.51 -12.81
CA VAL A 58 8.66 30.29 -13.08
C VAL A 58 8.84 30.52 -14.57
N GLN A 59 9.63 31.52 -14.97
CA GLN A 59 10.03 31.67 -16.38
C GLN A 59 10.92 30.49 -16.80
N ALA A 60 10.73 29.98 -18.01
CA ALA A 60 11.53 28.86 -18.55
C ALA A 60 13.00 29.22 -18.77
N ALA A 61 13.28 30.50 -19.02
CA ALA A 61 14.61 31.09 -19.08
C ALA A 61 14.50 32.59 -18.72
N PRO A 62 15.59 33.27 -18.31
CA PRO A 62 15.57 34.70 -18.04
C PRO A 62 15.01 35.51 -19.22
N GLY A 63 13.93 36.26 -19.00
CA GLY A 63 13.28 37.08 -20.03
C GLY A 63 12.36 36.30 -21.00
N SER A 64 12.16 35.02 -20.78
CA SER A 64 11.25 34.19 -21.58
C SER A 64 9.78 34.49 -21.26
N ALA A 65 8.95 34.60 -22.31
CA ALA A 65 7.48 34.61 -22.17
C ALA A 65 6.92 33.24 -21.78
N THR A 66 7.65 32.18 -22.12
CA THR A 66 7.32 30.81 -21.73
C THR A 66 7.57 30.59 -20.25
N GLN A 67 6.65 29.87 -19.60
CA GLN A 67 6.71 29.55 -18.18
C GLN A 67 6.71 28.04 -17.96
N VAL A 68 7.46 27.61 -16.95
CA VAL A 68 7.31 26.28 -16.35
C VAL A 68 6.20 26.37 -15.32
N LYS A 69 5.20 25.51 -15.41
CA LYS A 69 4.06 25.47 -14.49
C LYS A 69 3.88 24.07 -13.95
N THR A 70 3.67 23.94 -12.64
CA THR A 70 3.19 22.70 -12.02
C THR A 70 1.95 23.01 -11.21
N THR A 71 0.90 22.22 -11.36
CA THR A 71 -0.34 22.38 -10.60
C THR A 71 -0.86 21.04 -10.09
N VAL A 72 -1.43 21.05 -8.89
CA VAL A 72 -2.24 19.92 -8.41
C VAL A 72 -3.48 19.79 -9.29
N PHE A 73 -3.75 18.57 -9.76
CA PHE A 73 -4.92 18.21 -10.55
C PHE A 73 -5.91 17.47 -9.65
N GLY A 74 -7.10 18.05 -9.46
CA GLY A 74 -8.06 17.56 -8.49
C GLY A 74 -7.66 17.88 -7.04
N GLU A 75 -8.14 17.06 -6.11
CA GLU A 75 -7.86 17.20 -4.67
C GLU A 75 -6.83 16.15 -4.21
N PRO A 76 -6.01 16.44 -3.18
CA PRO A 76 -5.17 15.43 -2.55
C PRO A 76 -6.01 14.26 -1.98
N VAL A 77 -5.51 13.05 -2.16
CA VAL A 77 -6.14 11.83 -1.62
C VAL A 77 -5.43 11.46 -0.33
N TYR A 78 -6.16 11.44 0.78
CA TYR A 78 -5.60 11.15 2.11
C TYR A 78 -5.76 9.69 2.48
N GLY A 79 -4.73 9.13 3.12
CA GLY A 79 -4.73 7.77 3.62
C GLY A 79 -3.37 7.36 4.17
N ASP A 80 -3.36 6.31 4.99
CA ASP A 80 -2.13 5.75 5.58
C ASP A 80 -1.32 5.03 4.49
N LEU A 81 -0.12 5.55 4.20
CA LEU A 81 0.89 4.91 3.34
C LEU A 81 2.03 4.29 4.16
N GLY A 82 2.14 4.67 5.44
CA GLY A 82 3.21 4.28 6.36
C GLY A 82 2.84 3.17 7.34
N GLU A 83 3.54 3.15 8.48
CA GLU A 83 3.25 2.25 9.63
C GLU A 83 2.77 3.02 10.86
N ASP A 84 2.90 4.35 10.82
CA ASP A 84 2.68 5.31 11.90
C ASP A 84 1.20 5.65 12.11
N LYS A 85 0.30 5.23 11.20
CA LYS A 85 -1.16 5.51 11.18
C LYS A 85 -1.53 6.95 10.84
N ASP A 86 -0.55 7.80 10.57
CA ASP A 86 -0.83 9.18 10.18
C ASP A 86 -1.42 9.19 8.77
N GLU A 87 -2.34 10.13 8.52
CA GLU A 87 -2.88 10.29 7.18
C GLU A 87 -1.86 11.04 6.32
N ASP A 88 -1.20 10.29 5.45
CA ASP A 88 -0.41 10.82 4.35
C ASP A 88 -1.34 11.36 3.25
N ALA A 89 -0.76 12.01 2.24
CA ALA A 89 -1.48 12.46 1.07
C ALA A 89 -0.84 12.02 -0.23
N VAL A 90 -1.65 11.87 -1.26
CA VAL A 90 -1.22 11.59 -2.63
C VAL A 90 -1.75 12.67 -3.54
N LEU A 91 -0.89 13.19 -4.41
CA LEU A 91 -1.18 14.27 -5.34
C LEU A 91 -0.98 13.78 -6.75
N LEU A 92 -1.92 14.16 -7.61
CA LEU A 92 -1.76 14.12 -9.04
C LEU A 92 -1.31 15.51 -9.50
N LEU A 93 -0.15 15.59 -10.15
CA LEU A 93 0.48 16.85 -10.55
C LEU A 93 0.50 16.95 -12.08
N ALA A 94 -0.01 18.06 -12.62
CA ALA A 94 0.15 18.42 -14.02
C ALA A 94 1.33 19.38 -14.18
N HIS A 95 2.34 18.97 -14.94
CA HIS A 95 3.58 19.68 -15.17
C HIS A 95 3.72 20.09 -16.64
N ALA A 96 3.88 21.38 -16.90
CA ALA A 96 4.11 21.95 -18.21
C ALA A 96 5.48 22.67 -18.21
N PRO A 97 6.54 22.08 -18.78
CA PRO A 97 7.90 22.63 -18.74
C PRO A 97 8.14 23.80 -19.72
N GLY A 98 7.09 24.37 -20.31
CA GLY A 98 7.19 25.45 -21.29
C GLY A 98 7.15 25.03 -22.77
N GLY A 99 6.87 23.77 -23.05
CA GLY A 99 6.57 23.28 -24.41
C GLY A 99 5.06 23.17 -24.69
N SER A 100 4.70 22.38 -25.69
CA SER A 100 3.30 22.01 -25.98
C SER A 100 2.78 20.81 -25.18
N GLY A 101 3.65 20.15 -24.41
CA GLY A 101 3.33 18.97 -23.61
C GLY A 101 2.88 19.32 -22.20
N THR A 102 2.00 18.49 -21.65
CA THR A 102 1.59 18.52 -20.25
C THR A 102 1.74 17.11 -19.70
N PHE A 103 2.67 16.95 -18.77
CA PHE A 103 3.04 15.68 -18.18
C PHE A 103 2.34 15.50 -16.84
N TYR A 104 1.81 14.32 -16.59
CA TYR A 104 1.11 14.01 -15.34
C TYR A 104 1.98 13.13 -14.46
N TYR A 105 2.09 13.48 -13.18
CA TYR A 105 2.88 12.77 -12.19
C TYR A 105 2.04 12.42 -10.97
N VAL A 106 2.34 11.31 -10.31
CA VAL A 106 1.85 11.04 -8.96
C VAL A 106 2.99 11.31 -7.98
N ALA A 107 2.72 12.04 -6.90
CA ALA A 107 3.63 12.23 -5.79
C ALA A 107 2.91 11.95 -4.47
N ALA A 108 3.66 11.55 -3.45
CA ALA A 108 3.15 11.39 -2.10
C ALA A 108 3.69 12.51 -1.20
N ALA A 109 2.93 12.87 -0.18
CA ALA A 109 3.32 13.75 0.89
C ALA A 109 3.17 12.97 2.20
N ARG A 110 4.30 12.58 2.79
CA ARG A 110 4.32 11.84 4.04
C ARG A 110 4.03 12.78 5.19
N ASN A 111 3.10 12.41 6.05
CA ASN A 111 2.77 13.13 7.26
C ASN A 111 3.75 12.73 8.37
N LEU A 112 4.31 13.73 9.04
CA LEU A 112 5.28 13.64 10.11
C LEU A 112 4.79 14.60 11.20
N ASP A 113 3.98 14.08 12.13
CA ASP A 113 3.40 14.84 13.25
C ASP A 113 2.63 16.11 12.82
N GLY A 114 1.86 16.02 11.73
CA GLY A 114 1.04 17.12 11.19
C GLY A 114 1.79 18.04 10.22
N GLN A 115 3.06 17.79 9.95
CA GLN A 115 3.81 18.43 8.86
C GLN A 115 4.06 17.44 7.73
N TYR A 116 4.16 17.93 6.50
CA TYR A 116 4.23 17.10 5.30
C TYR A 116 5.57 17.20 4.61
N ARG A 117 6.14 16.05 4.25
CA ARG A 117 7.32 15.96 3.38
C ARG A 117 6.93 15.33 2.04
N GLY A 118 7.17 16.04 0.95
CA GLY A 118 6.88 15.52 -0.39
C GLY A 118 7.91 14.47 -0.84
N SER A 119 7.49 13.61 -1.77
CA SER A 119 8.33 12.59 -2.42
C SER A 119 8.82 13.05 -3.80
N ASN A 120 9.56 12.18 -4.48
CA ASN A 120 9.68 12.25 -5.93
C ASN A 120 8.30 12.03 -6.61
N GLY A 121 8.12 12.65 -7.78
CA GLY A 121 7.01 12.37 -8.67
C GLY A 121 7.33 11.18 -9.58
N VAL A 122 6.35 10.31 -9.77
CA VAL A 122 6.38 9.21 -10.73
C VAL A 122 5.53 9.59 -11.95
N LEU A 123 6.14 9.65 -13.12
CA LEU A 123 5.47 10.01 -14.38
C LEU A 123 4.37 8.98 -14.71
N LEU A 124 3.16 9.45 -15.00
CA LEU A 124 2.08 8.68 -15.62
C LEU A 124 2.16 8.74 -17.15
N GLY A 125 2.31 9.94 -17.72
CA GLY A 125 2.44 10.14 -19.17
C GLY A 125 2.25 11.60 -19.61
N ASP A 126 2.38 11.85 -20.92
CA ASP A 126 2.14 13.14 -21.57
C ASP A 126 0.73 13.20 -22.16
N ARG A 127 -0.03 14.25 -21.82
CA ARG A 127 -1.39 14.52 -22.30
C ARG A 127 -2.31 13.29 -22.19
N ILE A 128 -2.18 12.56 -21.09
CA ILE A 128 -3.11 11.51 -20.68
C ILE A 128 -4.43 12.15 -20.20
N ALA A 129 -5.45 11.34 -20.00
CA ALA A 129 -6.65 11.73 -19.26
C ALA A 129 -6.65 11.04 -17.89
N PRO A 130 -6.19 11.72 -16.82
CA PRO A 130 -6.19 11.14 -15.49
C PRO A 130 -7.61 10.80 -15.02
N GLN A 131 -7.73 9.74 -14.24
CA GLN A 131 -8.97 9.30 -13.60
C GLN A 131 -8.78 9.38 -12.07
N GLU A 132 -9.26 8.38 -11.35
CA GLU A 132 -9.17 8.30 -9.91
C GLU A 132 -7.77 7.86 -9.43
N VAL A 133 -7.34 8.46 -8.32
CA VAL A 133 -6.23 7.97 -7.50
C VAL A 133 -6.82 7.45 -6.19
N THR A 134 -6.52 6.21 -5.82
CA THR A 134 -6.96 5.62 -4.56
C THR A 134 -5.79 5.09 -3.76
N ILE A 135 -5.99 4.95 -2.45
CA ILE A 135 -5.06 4.30 -1.53
C ILE A 135 -5.75 3.06 -1.00
N ARG A 136 -5.16 1.90 -1.24
CA ARG A 136 -5.66 0.60 -0.77
C ARG A 136 -4.53 -0.19 -0.14
N ASN A 137 -4.71 -0.58 1.11
CA ASN A 137 -3.73 -1.40 1.83
C ASN A 137 -2.28 -0.86 1.70
N ARG A 138 -2.11 0.47 1.78
CA ARG A 138 -0.83 1.20 1.60
C ARG A 138 -0.23 1.14 0.19
N VAL A 139 -1.02 0.79 -0.82
CA VAL A 139 -0.69 0.84 -2.24
C VAL A 139 -1.49 1.97 -2.87
N ILE A 140 -0.80 2.85 -3.59
CA ILE A 140 -1.43 3.90 -4.38
C ILE A 140 -1.78 3.31 -5.74
N ILE A 141 -3.03 3.49 -6.16
CA ILE A 141 -3.51 3.05 -7.47
C ILE A 141 -3.92 4.28 -8.25
N ALA A 142 -3.14 4.63 -9.27
CA ALA A 142 -3.44 5.74 -10.17
C ALA A 142 -4.01 5.22 -11.47
N ASN A 143 -5.30 5.47 -11.69
CA ASN A 143 -5.99 5.12 -12.93
C ASN A 143 -5.94 6.30 -13.90
N TYR A 144 -5.68 6.01 -15.18
CA TYR A 144 -5.62 7.02 -16.23
C TYR A 144 -5.94 6.39 -17.58
N VAL A 145 -6.31 7.23 -18.54
CA VAL A 145 -6.49 6.82 -19.93
C VAL A 145 -5.35 7.39 -20.76
N ASP A 146 -4.74 6.54 -21.56
CA ASP A 146 -3.62 6.87 -22.44
C ASP A 146 -3.93 6.42 -23.88
N ARG A 147 -3.00 6.67 -24.78
CA ARG A 147 -3.04 6.25 -26.18
C ARG A 147 -2.38 4.89 -26.35
N GLN A 148 -2.65 4.24 -27.48
CA GLN A 148 -1.82 3.15 -27.98
C GLN A 148 -0.41 3.68 -28.29
N VAL A 149 0.60 2.82 -28.21
CA VAL A 149 2.02 3.23 -28.34
C VAL A 149 2.31 3.99 -29.64
N GLU A 150 1.61 3.65 -30.72
CA GLU A 150 1.82 4.21 -32.07
C GLU A 150 0.81 5.31 -32.45
N GLU A 151 -0.08 5.70 -31.54
CA GLU A 151 -1.08 6.73 -31.82
C GLU A 151 -0.50 8.15 -31.74
N SER A 152 -0.90 9.01 -32.69
CA SER A 152 -0.55 10.43 -32.67
C SER A 152 -1.06 11.12 -31.41
N MET A 153 -0.29 12.09 -30.91
CA MET A 153 -0.66 12.93 -29.77
C MET A 153 -1.92 13.79 -29.99
N THR A 154 -2.40 13.89 -31.22
CA THR A 154 -3.68 14.53 -31.56
C THR A 154 -4.90 13.62 -31.32
N VAL A 155 -4.69 12.31 -31.17
CA VAL A 155 -5.75 11.35 -30.88
C VAL A 155 -6.14 11.47 -29.41
N THR A 156 -7.44 11.42 -29.12
CA THR A 156 -7.94 11.39 -27.74
C THR A 156 -7.54 10.07 -27.07
N PRO A 157 -6.94 10.08 -25.87
CA PRO A 157 -6.65 8.87 -25.11
C PRO A 157 -7.87 7.96 -24.97
N SER A 158 -7.70 6.65 -25.16
CA SER A 158 -8.79 5.66 -25.12
C SER A 158 -8.43 4.34 -24.41
N VAL A 159 -7.17 4.14 -24.04
CA VAL A 159 -6.66 2.93 -23.40
C VAL A 159 -6.58 3.13 -21.90
N ALA A 160 -7.43 2.44 -21.14
CA ALA A 160 -7.35 2.45 -19.67
C ALA A 160 -6.03 1.80 -19.20
N LYS A 161 -5.34 2.48 -18.29
CA LYS A 161 -4.11 2.03 -17.64
C LYS A 161 -4.19 2.31 -16.14
N SER A 162 -3.50 1.49 -15.37
CA SER A 162 -3.31 1.68 -13.93
C SER A 162 -1.83 1.64 -13.61
N LYS A 163 -1.39 2.48 -12.67
CA LYS A 163 -0.06 2.41 -12.09
C LYS A 163 -0.18 2.20 -10.59
N TYR A 164 0.48 1.16 -10.09
CA TYR A 164 0.54 0.82 -8.68
C TYR A 164 1.85 1.31 -8.10
N LEU A 165 1.78 2.03 -6.99
CA LEU A 165 2.93 2.67 -6.38
C LEU A 165 2.96 2.37 -4.88
N THR A 166 4.16 2.22 -4.33
CA THR A 166 4.41 2.10 -2.90
C THR A 166 5.32 3.23 -2.45
N LEU A 167 5.09 3.70 -1.23
CA LEU A 167 5.92 4.70 -0.57
C LEU A 167 6.83 3.97 0.43
N GLU A 168 8.13 4.09 0.24
CA GLU A 168 9.12 3.62 1.21
C GLU A 168 9.90 4.81 1.74
N LYS A 169 9.72 5.12 3.03
CA LYS A 169 10.20 6.37 3.63
C LYS A 169 9.62 7.56 2.87
N ASP A 170 10.44 8.26 2.08
CA ASP A 170 10.06 9.45 1.33
C ASP A 170 10.19 9.23 -0.20
N ARG A 171 10.41 7.97 -0.62
CA ARG A 171 10.60 7.63 -2.03
C ARG A 171 9.41 6.84 -2.56
N LEU A 172 8.75 7.42 -3.56
CA LEU A 172 7.64 6.80 -4.26
C LEU A 172 8.16 5.97 -5.43
N SER A 173 7.78 4.69 -5.48
CA SER A 173 8.24 3.75 -6.50
C SER A 173 7.06 3.04 -7.15
N ALA A 174 7.11 2.87 -8.47
CA ALA A 174 6.17 1.98 -9.16
C ALA A 174 6.57 0.52 -8.97
N ILE A 175 5.58 -0.37 -8.88
CA ILE A 175 5.84 -1.81 -8.94
C ILE A 175 6.46 -2.19 -10.30
N LYS A 176 7.06 -3.38 -10.38
CA LYS A 176 7.61 -3.86 -11.65
C LYS A 176 6.46 -4.00 -12.66
N PRO A 177 6.70 -3.75 -13.95
CA PRO A 177 5.69 -3.97 -14.98
C PRO A 177 5.16 -5.40 -14.90
N LEU A 178 3.84 -5.53 -14.97
CA LEU A 178 3.18 -6.82 -14.95
C LEU A 178 3.52 -7.59 -16.23
N GLY A 179 3.81 -8.88 -16.07
CA GLY A 179 3.91 -9.83 -17.17
C GLY A 179 2.56 -10.08 -17.84
N LYS A 180 2.59 -10.86 -18.93
CA LYS A 180 1.37 -11.32 -19.59
C LYS A 180 0.51 -12.10 -18.59
N ASP A 181 -0.79 -11.87 -18.55
CA ASP A 181 -1.76 -12.56 -17.68
C ASP A 181 -1.53 -12.38 -16.15
N GLU A 182 -0.53 -11.59 -15.75
CA GLU A 182 -0.34 -11.22 -14.35
C GLU A 182 -1.35 -10.16 -13.91
N GLN A 183 -1.71 -10.23 -12.63
CA GLN A 183 -2.61 -9.27 -11.99
C GLN A 183 -2.12 -8.94 -10.59
N VAL A 184 -2.47 -7.74 -10.12
CA VAL A 184 -2.32 -7.37 -8.71
C VAL A 184 -3.45 -7.99 -7.91
N LEU A 185 -3.10 -8.78 -6.90
CA LEU A 185 -4.00 -9.54 -6.04
C LEU A 185 -3.82 -9.09 -4.60
N GLU A 186 -4.91 -8.72 -3.95
CA GLU A 186 -4.95 -8.47 -2.51
C GLU A 186 -5.57 -9.68 -1.82
N GLY A 187 -5.02 -10.07 -0.66
CA GLY A 187 -5.56 -11.23 0.06
C GLY A 187 -4.77 -11.64 1.28
N TRP A 188 -5.22 -12.72 1.92
CA TRP A 188 -4.61 -13.26 3.12
C TRP A 188 -3.63 -14.37 2.79
N VAL A 189 -2.36 -14.18 3.12
CA VAL A 189 -1.35 -15.22 3.08
C VAL A 189 -1.32 -15.96 4.41
N THR A 190 -1.34 -17.29 4.37
CA THR A 190 -1.22 -18.15 5.56
C THR A 190 -0.12 -19.17 5.35
N ILE A 191 0.87 -19.19 6.24
CA ILE A 191 2.02 -20.08 6.18
C ILE A 191 2.07 -20.95 7.45
N GLY A 192 2.32 -22.25 7.28
CA GLY A 192 2.47 -23.23 8.35
C GLY A 192 3.15 -24.50 7.84
N HIS A 193 3.36 -25.47 8.74
CA HIS A 193 4.12 -26.70 8.45
C HIS A 193 3.65 -27.46 7.21
N GLU A 194 2.35 -27.39 6.89
CA GLU A 194 1.71 -28.10 5.76
C GLU A 194 0.78 -27.18 4.96
N THR A 195 0.90 -25.87 5.14
CA THR A 195 -0.02 -24.91 4.54
C THR A 195 0.75 -23.72 3.99
N ARG A 196 0.48 -23.41 2.74
CA ARG A 196 0.90 -22.16 2.12
C ARG A 196 -0.21 -21.69 1.19
N SER A 197 -1.20 -21.05 1.79
CA SER A 197 -2.39 -20.60 1.08
C SER A 197 -2.42 -19.10 0.91
N PHE A 198 -3.12 -18.67 -0.14
CA PHE A 198 -3.48 -17.29 -0.40
C PHE A 198 -4.99 -17.21 -0.61
N TRP A 199 -5.69 -16.45 0.22
CA TRP A 199 -7.11 -16.18 0.05
C TRP A 199 -7.30 -14.82 -0.63
N PRO A 200 -7.53 -14.77 -1.96
CA PRO A 200 -7.76 -13.52 -2.67
C PRO A 200 -9.07 -12.84 -2.25
N CYS A 201 -9.06 -11.52 -2.15
CA CYS A 201 -10.27 -10.72 -1.87
C CYS A 201 -11.33 -10.82 -2.98
N SER A 202 -10.90 -11.05 -4.22
CA SER A 202 -11.79 -11.21 -5.38
C SER A 202 -12.28 -12.66 -5.59
N GLY A 203 -11.67 -13.63 -4.90
CA GLY A 203 -11.97 -15.04 -5.11
C GLY A 203 -12.93 -15.62 -4.06
N LYS A 204 -13.50 -16.77 -4.39
CA LYS A 204 -14.41 -17.51 -3.50
C LYS A 204 -13.71 -18.63 -2.73
N THR A 205 -12.54 -19.06 -3.20
CA THR A 205 -11.79 -20.19 -2.66
C THR A 205 -10.33 -19.81 -2.43
N ASP A 206 -9.70 -20.54 -1.51
CA ASP A 206 -8.28 -20.40 -1.25
C ASP A 206 -7.46 -20.91 -2.44
N LEU A 207 -6.35 -20.25 -2.72
CA LEU A 207 -5.35 -20.68 -3.70
C LEU A 207 -4.14 -21.26 -2.98
N TRP A 208 -3.55 -22.31 -3.53
CA TRP A 208 -2.23 -22.77 -3.10
C TRP A 208 -1.17 -21.81 -3.62
N LEU A 209 -0.36 -21.21 -2.75
CA LEU A 209 0.80 -20.43 -3.19
C LEU A 209 1.86 -21.42 -3.71
N LEU A 210 2.30 -21.33 -4.96
CA LEU A 210 3.19 -22.32 -5.58
C LEU A 210 4.63 -22.26 -5.07
N GLY A 211 5.30 -23.42 -5.07
CA GLY A 211 6.66 -23.60 -4.50
C GLY A 211 7.78 -23.00 -5.34
N ASP A 212 7.52 -22.88 -6.63
CA ASP A 212 8.36 -22.27 -7.65
C ASP A 212 8.00 -20.80 -7.92
N SER A 213 7.12 -20.21 -7.11
CA SER A 213 6.80 -18.78 -7.17
C SER A 213 8.07 -17.93 -7.00
N PRO A 214 8.44 -17.06 -7.97
CA PRO A 214 9.64 -16.22 -7.87
C PRO A 214 9.70 -15.33 -6.62
N ALA A 215 8.55 -14.86 -6.12
CA ALA A 215 8.49 -14.03 -4.92
C ALA A 215 8.38 -14.82 -3.61
N LEU A 216 8.42 -16.16 -3.65
CA LEU A 216 8.12 -16.98 -2.48
C LEU A 216 9.04 -16.72 -1.28
N SER A 217 10.35 -16.63 -1.52
CA SER A 217 11.32 -16.41 -0.44
C SER A 217 11.12 -15.05 0.23
N GLU A 218 10.75 -14.04 -0.56
CA GLU A 218 10.44 -12.69 -0.07
C GLU A 218 9.14 -12.69 0.74
N ILE A 219 8.10 -13.38 0.25
CA ILE A 219 6.82 -13.55 0.95
C ILE A 219 7.01 -14.23 2.30
N ILE A 220 7.78 -15.33 2.38
CA ILE A 220 8.05 -16.04 3.64
C ILE A 220 8.81 -15.13 4.60
N ALA A 221 9.88 -14.50 4.14
CA ALA A 221 10.69 -13.61 4.99
C ALA A 221 9.85 -12.44 5.55
N ALA A 222 9.02 -11.82 4.71
CA ALA A 222 8.16 -10.72 5.13
C ALA A 222 7.04 -11.18 6.07
N TYR A 223 6.51 -12.40 5.88
CA TYR A 223 5.54 -13.02 6.78
C TYR A 223 6.14 -13.24 8.18
N ASP A 224 7.34 -13.82 8.26
CA ASP A 224 8.03 -14.08 9.53
C ASP A 224 8.43 -12.78 10.25
N GLN A 225 8.85 -11.76 9.49
CA GLN A 225 9.19 -10.44 10.02
C GLN A 225 7.97 -9.69 10.58
N ALA A 226 6.85 -9.71 9.86
CA ALA A 226 5.64 -8.99 10.26
C ALA A 226 4.91 -9.65 11.44
N LEU A 227 5.11 -10.95 11.64
CA LEU A 227 4.48 -11.72 12.71
C LEU A 227 5.55 -12.41 13.57
N PRO A 228 6.29 -11.70 14.43
CA PRO A 228 7.24 -12.33 15.34
C PRO A 228 6.49 -13.24 16.33
N HIS A 229 6.77 -14.55 16.29
CA HIS A 229 6.09 -15.59 17.06
C HIS A 229 4.57 -15.67 16.82
N PRO A 230 4.13 -15.90 15.56
CA PRO A 230 2.71 -15.99 15.27
C PRO A 230 2.13 -17.24 15.93
N ARG A 231 0.84 -17.17 16.25
CA ARG A 231 0.05 -18.39 16.44
C ARG A 231 0.08 -19.19 15.13
N PRO A 232 0.07 -20.53 15.18
CA PRO A 232 0.06 -21.34 13.97
C PRO A 232 -1.04 -20.91 13.00
N TYR A 233 -0.66 -20.76 11.73
CA TYR A 233 -1.51 -20.34 10.62
C TYR A 233 -2.27 -19.02 10.86
N THR A 234 -1.61 -18.04 11.47
CA THR A 234 -2.12 -16.65 11.53
C THR A 234 -2.15 -16.05 10.12
N PRO A 235 -3.29 -15.59 9.60
CA PRO A 235 -3.32 -14.95 8.29
C PRO A 235 -2.66 -13.57 8.35
N LEU A 236 -1.93 -13.20 7.30
CA LEU A 236 -1.32 -11.89 7.10
C LEU A 236 -1.77 -11.32 5.76
N PHE A 237 -2.26 -10.09 5.75
CA PHE A 237 -2.71 -9.47 4.51
C PHE A 237 -1.52 -9.05 3.66
N MET A 238 -1.54 -9.37 2.38
CA MET A 238 -0.52 -8.98 1.41
C MET A 238 -1.16 -8.55 0.09
N VAL A 239 -0.45 -7.68 -0.61
CA VAL A 239 -0.66 -7.35 -2.02
C VAL A 239 0.46 -8.03 -2.81
N LEU A 240 0.08 -8.89 -3.74
CA LEU A 240 1.00 -9.69 -4.56
C LEU A 240 0.74 -9.42 -6.04
N VAL A 241 1.76 -9.58 -6.89
CA VAL A 241 1.57 -9.78 -8.33
C VAL A 241 1.74 -11.25 -8.63
N GLY A 242 0.89 -11.78 -9.49
CA GLY A 242 1.04 -13.14 -9.98
C GLY A 242 -0.08 -13.58 -10.91
N GLN A 243 -0.07 -14.86 -11.23
CA GLN A 243 -1.06 -15.51 -12.08
C GLN A 243 -1.81 -16.58 -11.31
N ILE A 244 -3.13 -16.64 -11.49
CA ILE A 244 -3.93 -17.77 -11.02
C ILE A 244 -3.80 -18.89 -12.05
N VAL A 245 -3.35 -20.06 -11.60
CA VAL A 245 -3.07 -21.23 -12.43
C VAL A 245 -3.73 -22.49 -11.85
N GLU A 246 -3.66 -23.59 -12.59
CA GLU A 246 -4.15 -24.89 -12.11
C GLU A 246 -3.40 -25.33 -10.84
N GLY A 247 -4.13 -25.90 -9.88
CA GLY A 247 -3.56 -26.45 -8.66
C GLY A 247 -2.63 -27.64 -8.91
N PRO A 248 -1.68 -27.92 -8.00
CA PRO A 248 -0.85 -29.11 -8.11
C PRO A 248 -1.69 -30.38 -7.95
N ARG A 249 -1.28 -31.49 -8.60
CA ARG A 249 -2.02 -32.76 -8.54
C ARG A 249 -1.66 -33.64 -7.34
N GLU A 250 -0.53 -33.35 -6.69
CA GLU A 250 -0.01 -34.11 -5.56
C GLU A 250 0.48 -33.17 -4.44
N GLY A 251 0.72 -33.74 -3.26
CA GLY A 251 1.16 -33.00 -2.07
C GLY A 251 0.05 -32.18 -1.40
N PHE A 252 0.43 -31.34 -0.44
CA PHE A 252 -0.52 -30.54 0.35
C PHE A 252 -1.36 -29.56 -0.48
N GLY A 253 -0.86 -29.15 -1.64
CA GLY A 253 -1.59 -28.26 -2.55
C GLY A 253 -2.71 -28.93 -3.33
N ALA A 254 -2.77 -30.28 -3.38
CA ALA A 254 -3.74 -31.01 -4.21
C ALA A 254 -5.21 -30.87 -3.75
N GLN A 255 -5.42 -30.38 -2.53
CA GLN A 255 -6.75 -30.10 -1.99
C GLN A 255 -7.32 -28.73 -2.41
N TYR A 256 -6.54 -27.88 -3.09
CA TYR A 256 -6.96 -26.55 -3.52
C TYR A 256 -7.44 -26.56 -4.97
N GLU A 257 -8.52 -25.83 -5.25
CA GLU A 257 -9.10 -25.75 -6.61
C GLU A 257 -8.19 -25.05 -7.62
N GLY A 258 -7.27 -24.21 -7.14
CA GLY A 258 -6.33 -23.47 -7.96
C GLY A 258 -5.09 -23.07 -7.17
N ALA A 259 -4.13 -22.48 -7.87
CA ALA A 259 -2.89 -22.01 -7.29
C ALA A 259 -2.53 -20.60 -7.75
N LEU A 260 -1.70 -19.93 -6.95
CA LEU A 260 -1.11 -18.65 -7.27
C LEU A 260 0.39 -18.85 -7.54
N LEU A 261 0.81 -18.52 -8.76
CA LEU A 261 2.22 -18.30 -9.07
C LEU A 261 2.55 -16.84 -8.77
N ALA A 262 3.12 -16.56 -7.59
CA ALA A 262 3.43 -15.20 -7.16
C ALA A 262 4.80 -14.74 -7.67
N THR A 263 4.84 -13.64 -8.42
CA THR A 263 6.04 -13.13 -9.08
C THR A 263 6.60 -11.86 -8.44
N GLN A 264 5.78 -11.15 -7.66
CA GLN A 264 6.23 -10.00 -6.87
C GLN A 264 5.46 -9.90 -5.53
N LEU A 265 6.17 -9.59 -4.44
CA LEU A 265 5.57 -9.01 -3.24
C LEU A 265 5.46 -7.49 -3.42
N VAL A 266 4.24 -6.95 -3.37
CA VAL A 266 4.01 -5.50 -3.52
C VAL A 266 3.98 -4.82 -2.17
N GLN A 267 3.19 -5.35 -1.24
CA GLN A 267 3.01 -4.75 0.08
C GLN A 267 2.57 -5.79 1.09
N VAL A 268 3.09 -5.70 2.31
CA VAL A 268 2.56 -6.41 3.47
C VAL A 268 1.69 -5.45 4.25
N SER A 269 0.56 -5.88 4.82
CA SER A 269 -0.27 -4.99 5.61
C SER A 269 -0.86 -5.71 6.82
N PRO A 270 -0.26 -5.60 8.01
CA PRO A 270 -0.80 -6.25 9.22
C PRO A 270 -2.23 -5.81 9.57
N ARG A 271 -2.67 -4.64 9.09
CA ARG A 271 -4.04 -4.11 9.24
C ARG A 271 -4.85 -4.12 7.94
N GLY A 272 -4.28 -4.72 6.88
CA GLY A 272 -4.89 -4.76 5.57
C GLY A 272 -6.16 -5.59 5.56
N ASN A 273 -7.05 -5.27 4.64
CA ASN A 273 -8.29 -6.01 4.48
C ASN A 273 -8.92 -5.80 3.10
N CYS A 274 -9.88 -6.68 2.74
CA CYS A 274 -10.53 -6.69 1.43
C CYS A 274 -11.51 -5.53 1.18
N LYS A 275 -11.68 -4.63 2.15
CA LYS A 275 -12.61 -3.50 2.13
C LYS A 275 -11.91 -2.21 2.59
N SER A 276 -10.58 -2.12 2.43
CA SER A 276 -9.79 -0.98 2.91
C SER A 276 -10.22 0.37 2.33
N GLU A 277 -10.90 0.37 1.19
CA GLU A 277 -11.50 1.56 0.59
C GLU A 277 -12.66 2.13 1.42
N PHE A 278 -13.35 1.29 2.20
CA PHE A 278 -14.54 1.66 2.95
C PHE A 278 -14.33 1.58 4.47
N ILE A 279 -13.50 0.67 4.95
CA ILE A 279 -13.31 0.42 6.37
C ILE A 279 -11.88 -0.04 6.69
N VAL A 280 -11.30 0.57 7.72
CA VAL A 280 -9.98 0.24 8.27
C VAL A 280 -10.17 -0.12 9.75
N VAL A 281 -9.68 -1.29 10.15
CA VAL A 281 -9.76 -1.79 11.52
C VAL A 281 -8.41 -1.61 12.19
N GLU A 282 -8.36 -0.80 13.24
CA GLU A 282 -7.14 -0.58 14.02
C GLU A 282 -6.98 -1.59 15.15
N ALA A 283 -8.09 -2.01 15.75
CA ALA A 283 -8.12 -3.03 16.79
C ALA A 283 -9.47 -3.77 16.78
N PRO A 284 -9.47 -5.11 16.96
CA PRO A 284 -8.31 -6.00 16.92
C PRO A 284 -7.72 -6.09 15.51
N VAL A 285 -6.39 -6.18 15.42
CA VAL A 285 -5.74 -6.53 14.15
C VAL A 285 -6.06 -7.99 13.76
N PRO A 286 -6.06 -8.33 12.47
CA PRO A 286 -6.15 -9.71 12.01
C PRO A 286 -5.19 -10.65 12.76
N GLY A 287 -5.72 -11.79 13.23
CA GLY A 287 -4.96 -12.77 14.01
C GLY A 287 -4.74 -12.39 15.48
N ALA A 288 -5.29 -11.27 15.96
CA ALA A 288 -5.13 -10.87 17.36
C ALA A 288 -5.78 -11.86 18.32
N LEU A 289 -5.15 -12.02 19.49
CA LEU A 289 -5.71 -12.75 20.62
C LEU A 289 -6.64 -11.83 21.42
N ILE A 290 -7.94 -12.08 21.37
CA ILE A 290 -8.96 -11.26 22.03
C ILE A 290 -9.47 -11.92 23.31
N ALA A 291 -9.78 -11.10 24.31
CA ALA A 291 -10.46 -11.48 25.54
C ALA A 291 -11.80 -10.73 25.65
N SER A 292 -12.72 -11.22 26.49
CA SER A 292 -13.97 -10.52 26.74
C SER A 292 -13.87 -9.59 27.95
N PRO A 293 -14.32 -8.32 27.87
CA PRO A 293 -14.83 -7.64 26.67
C PRO A 293 -13.71 -7.29 25.68
N VAL A 294 -13.99 -7.34 24.38
CA VAL A 294 -13.07 -6.86 23.34
C VAL A 294 -13.45 -5.44 22.94
N LYS A 295 -12.46 -4.54 22.95
CA LYS A 295 -12.58 -3.19 22.40
C LYS A 295 -12.25 -3.23 20.91
N ILE A 296 -13.09 -2.57 20.12
CA ILE A 296 -13.01 -2.55 18.66
C ILE A 296 -12.91 -1.08 18.25
N LYS A 297 -11.92 -0.75 17.42
CA LYS A 297 -11.64 0.61 16.97
C LYS A 297 -11.17 0.62 15.52
N GLY A 298 -11.47 1.69 14.82
CA GLY A 298 -11.02 1.92 13.46
C GLY A 298 -11.67 3.14 12.86
N LYS A 299 -11.68 3.21 11.53
CA LYS A 299 -12.36 4.25 10.77
C LYS A 299 -13.12 3.63 9.60
N ALA A 300 -14.30 4.15 9.30
CA ALA A 300 -15.08 3.72 8.14
C ALA A 300 -15.62 4.95 7.40
N ARG A 301 -15.85 4.83 6.09
CA ARG A 301 -16.54 5.89 5.35
C ARG A 301 -17.96 6.04 5.88
N GLY A 302 -18.49 7.26 5.84
CA GLY A 302 -19.84 7.55 6.33
C GLY A 302 -20.94 6.67 5.74
N THR A 303 -20.77 6.24 4.49
CA THR A 303 -21.66 5.30 3.79
C THR A 303 -21.71 3.88 4.38
N TRP A 304 -20.83 3.55 5.32
CA TRP A 304 -20.83 2.29 6.06
C TRP A 304 -21.77 2.30 7.27
N PHE A 305 -22.08 3.49 7.78
CA PHE A 305 -22.94 3.69 8.94
C PHE A 305 -24.40 3.89 8.53
N PHE A 306 -25.30 3.56 9.45
CA PHE A 306 -26.68 3.99 9.41
C PHE A 306 -27.07 4.47 10.82
N GLU A 307 -27.68 5.64 10.92
CA GLU A 307 -27.96 6.31 12.21
C GLU A 307 -26.71 6.48 13.09
N GLY A 308 -25.50 6.47 12.49
CA GLY A 308 -24.22 6.58 13.19
C GLY A 308 -23.65 5.26 13.71
N ASP A 309 -24.32 4.13 13.49
CA ASP A 309 -23.90 2.82 13.97
C ASP A 309 -23.76 1.81 12.82
N PHE A 310 -23.07 0.69 13.10
CA PHE A 310 -23.17 -0.52 12.28
C PHE A 310 -22.95 -1.81 13.12
N PRO A 311 -23.53 -2.96 12.71
CA PRO A 311 -23.45 -4.20 13.50
C PRO A 311 -22.06 -4.84 13.54
N LEU A 312 -21.70 -5.34 14.73
CA LEU A 312 -20.55 -6.20 14.98
C LEU A 312 -21.02 -7.60 15.37
N ILE A 313 -20.51 -8.64 14.71
CA ILE A 313 -20.86 -10.04 14.96
C ILE A 313 -19.58 -10.83 15.18
N LEU A 314 -19.51 -11.58 16.28
CA LEU A 314 -18.39 -12.46 16.58
C LEU A 314 -18.85 -13.91 16.45
N THR A 315 -18.17 -14.69 15.62
CA THR A 315 -18.43 -16.12 15.43
C THR A 315 -17.25 -16.98 15.90
N ASP A 316 -17.54 -18.23 16.25
CA ASP A 316 -16.52 -19.24 16.50
C ASP A 316 -16.05 -19.93 15.19
N SER A 317 -15.15 -20.89 15.31
CA SER A 317 -14.62 -21.67 14.17
C SER A 317 -15.67 -22.48 13.40
N LYS A 318 -16.88 -22.67 13.96
CA LYS A 318 -18.00 -23.37 13.31
C LYS A 318 -19.00 -22.41 12.67
N GLY A 319 -18.73 -21.10 12.73
CA GLY A 319 -19.65 -20.07 12.27
C GLY A 319 -20.80 -19.78 13.25
N GLN A 320 -20.80 -20.35 14.46
CA GLN A 320 -21.81 -20.04 15.46
C GLN A 320 -21.55 -18.65 16.04
N VAL A 321 -22.59 -17.81 16.07
CA VAL A 321 -22.50 -16.47 16.68
C VAL A 321 -22.39 -16.61 18.21
N ILE A 322 -21.30 -16.06 18.77
CA ILE A 322 -21.00 -16.08 20.21
C ILE A 322 -21.05 -14.70 20.87
N GLY A 323 -21.21 -13.64 20.07
CA GLY A 323 -21.40 -12.28 20.54
C GLY A 323 -21.90 -11.35 19.43
N LYS A 324 -22.66 -10.33 19.81
CA LYS A 324 -23.13 -9.25 18.94
C LYS A 324 -23.00 -7.92 19.68
N SER A 325 -22.69 -6.86 18.95
CA SER A 325 -22.66 -5.48 19.45
C SER A 325 -22.80 -4.52 18.27
N PHE A 326 -22.54 -3.24 18.50
CA PHE A 326 -22.47 -2.21 17.48
C PHE A 326 -21.15 -1.44 17.61
N ALA A 327 -20.70 -0.90 16.49
CA ALA A 327 -19.68 0.14 16.45
C ALA A 327 -20.36 1.47 16.15
N THR A 328 -19.98 2.51 16.88
CA THR A 328 -20.57 3.84 16.82
C THR A 328 -19.56 4.84 16.28
N ALA A 329 -19.98 5.68 15.33
CA ALA A 329 -19.21 6.79 14.82
C ALA A 329 -18.87 7.78 15.94
N GLN A 330 -17.64 8.30 15.93
CA GLN A 330 -17.14 9.26 16.93
C GLN A 330 -17.19 10.71 16.40
N GLY A 331 -18.09 10.99 15.46
CA GLY A 331 -18.23 12.29 14.82
C GLY A 331 -19.32 12.30 13.75
N GLU A 332 -19.35 13.36 12.95
CA GLU A 332 -20.29 13.52 11.83
C GLU A 332 -20.09 12.41 10.78
N TRP A 333 -21.05 11.50 10.68
CA TRP A 333 -20.98 10.33 9.81
C TRP A 333 -21.64 10.54 8.45
N MET A 334 -22.42 11.60 8.25
CA MET A 334 -23.05 11.92 6.95
C MET A 334 -22.03 12.53 5.98
N THR A 335 -20.98 11.78 5.66
CA THR A 335 -19.85 12.20 4.84
C THR A 335 -19.29 11.06 3.99
N GLU A 336 -18.59 11.38 2.91
CA GLU A 336 -17.85 10.39 2.12
C GLU A 336 -16.47 10.10 2.71
N LYS A 337 -16.03 10.89 3.70
CA LYS A 337 -14.74 10.76 4.36
C LYS A 337 -14.74 9.63 5.40
N PHE A 338 -13.54 9.21 5.81
CA PHE A 338 -13.38 8.30 6.93
C PHE A 338 -13.76 8.97 8.24
N VAL A 339 -14.52 8.25 9.06
CA VAL A 339 -14.99 8.66 10.38
C VAL A 339 -14.56 7.60 11.40
N PRO A 340 -13.88 7.99 12.49
CA PRO A 340 -13.51 7.04 13.53
C PRO A 340 -14.73 6.36 14.14
N PHE A 341 -14.62 5.08 14.48
CA PHE A 341 -15.64 4.34 15.21
C PHE A 341 -15.05 3.63 16.42
N GLU A 342 -15.89 3.43 17.44
CA GLU A 342 -15.58 2.58 18.58
C GLU A 342 -16.72 1.62 18.88
N GLY A 343 -16.39 0.42 19.34
CA GLY A 343 -17.36 -0.59 19.78
C GLY A 343 -16.77 -1.44 20.90
N THR A 344 -17.64 -2.02 21.72
CA THR A 344 -17.24 -3.01 22.74
C THR A 344 -18.13 -4.22 22.62
N LEU A 345 -17.54 -5.41 22.51
CA LEU A 345 -18.28 -6.66 22.34
C LEU A 345 -17.98 -7.62 23.50
N GLN A 346 -19.05 -8.06 24.16
CA GLN A 346 -19.01 -9.08 25.21
C GLN A 346 -19.34 -10.46 24.62
N PHE A 347 -18.63 -11.49 25.07
CA PHE A 347 -18.82 -12.86 24.60
C PHE A 347 -18.36 -13.83 25.67
N LYS A 348 -18.94 -15.04 25.67
CA LYS A 348 -18.44 -16.12 26.52
C LYS A 348 -17.20 -16.72 25.84
N PRO A 349 -16.03 -16.72 26.50
CA PRO A 349 -14.81 -17.19 25.86
C PRO A 349 -14.94 -18.68 25.52
N PRO A 350 -14.72 -19.08 24.27
CA PRO A 350 -14.65 -20.49 23.88
C PRO A 350 -13.34 -21.12 24.39
N ARG A 351 -12.97 -22.29 23.86
CA ARG A 351 -11.70 -22.94 24.18
C ARG A 351 -10.53 -21.99 23.90
N SER A 352 -9.49 -22.00 24.75
CA SER A 352 -8.30 -21.19 24.49
C SER A 352 -7.68 -21.54 23.15
N ASP A 353 -7.24 -20.50 22.44
CA ASP A 353 -6.53 -20.60 21.17
C ASP A 353 -7.38 -21.10 20.00
N SER A 354 -8.71 -21.24 20.18
CA SER A 354 -9.60 -21.46 19.05
C SER A 354 -9.72 -20.18 18.20
N ARG A 355 -9.98 -20.36 16.91
CA ARG A 355 -10.23 -19.27 15.96
C ARG A 355 -11.68 -18.82 15.98
N GLY A 356 -11.90 -17.58 15.59
CA GLY A 356 -13.20 -17.00 15.29
C GLY A 356 -13.10 -15.90 14.25
N MET A 357 -14.25 -15.37 13.85
CA MET A 357 -14.35 -14.28 12.90
C MET A 357 -15.09 -13.12 13.52
N LEU A 358 -14.49 -11.93 13.49
CA LEU A 358 -15.15 -10.68 13.81
C LEU A 358 -15.66 -10.05 12.51
N VAL A 359 -16.97 -9.98 12.36
CA VAL A 359 -17.67 -9.46 11.19
C VAL A 359 -18.16 -8.05 11.47
N PHE A 360 -17.76 -7.11 10.62
CA PHE A 360 -18.20 -5.73 10.56
C PHE A 360 -19.20 -5.66 9.42
N LYS A 361 -20.49 -5.70 9.74
CA LYS A 361 -21.54 -5.70 8.72
C LYS A 361 -21.86 -4.25 8.38
N LYS A 362 -21.87 -3.89 7.10
CA LYS A 362 -22.42 -2.62 6.63
C LYS A 362 -23.91 -2.62 6.95
N ASP A 363 -24.40 -1.56 7.58
CA ASP A 363 -25.82 -1.50 7.85
C ASP A 363 -26.61 -1.32 6.55
N ASN A 364 -27.68 -2.08 6.40
CA ASN A 364 -28.51 -2.11 5.20
C ASN A 364 -30.00 -2.09 5.59
N PRO A 365 -30.54 -0.92 5.95
CA PRO A 365 -31.94 -0.77 6.38
C PRO A 365 -32.95 -1.12 5.29
N SER A 366 -32.55 -1.03 4.02
CA SER A 366 -33.40 -1.37 2.88
C SER A 366 -33.64 -2.88 2.76
N GLY A 367 -32.80 -3.70 3.40
CA GLY A 367 -32.81 -5.16 3.31
C GLY A 367 -32.47 -5.72 1.92
N ARG A 368 -31.99 -4.87 1.00
CA ARG A 368 -31.73 -5.27 -0.39
C ARG A 368 -30.33 -5.87 -0.54
N PRO A 369 -30.17 -7.09 -1.09
CA PRO A 369 -28.88 -7.76 -1.15
C PRO A 369 -27.77 -6.98 -1.86
N GLU A 370 -28.11 -6.13 -2.83
CA GLU A 370 -27.14 -5.28 -3.54
C GLU A 370 -26.46 -4.21 -2.67
N HIS A 371 -26.97 -3.99 -1.45
CA HIS A 371 -26.41 -3.05 -0.48
C HIS A 371 -25.75 -3.75 0.71
N ASP A 372 -25.81 -5.09 0.77
CA ASP A 372 -25.11 -5.86 1.77
C ASP A 372 -23.61 -5.82 1.49
N ASP A 373 -22.85 -5.39 2.48
CA ASP A 373 -21.41 -5.54 2.50
C ASP A 373 -20.94 -5.93 3.90
N GLN A 374 -19.80 -6.59 3.99
CA GLN A 374 -19.19 -6.93 5.25
C GLN A 374 -17.68 -7.06 5.13
N LEU A 375 -16.98 -6.66 6.19
CA LEU A 375 -15.60 -7.01 6.42
C LEU A 375 -15.54 -8.12 7.47
N THR A 376 -14.73 -9.16 7.20
CA THR A 376 -14.46 -10.23 8.16
C THR A 376 -13.00 -10.20 8.58
N VAL A 377 -12.75 -10.12 9.88
CA VAL A 377 -11.41 -10.10 10.46
C VAL A 377 -11.21 -11.37 11.31
N PRO A 378 -10.21 -12.21 11.00
CA PRO A 378 -9.92 -13.41 11.78
C PRO A 378 -9.32 -13.03 13.14
N VAL A 379 -9.73 -13.71 14.21
CA VAL A 379 -9.25 -13.50 15.59
C VAL A 379 -9.04 -14.84 16.31
N PHE A 380 -8.25 -14.82 17.38
CA PHE A 380 -8.09 -15.95 18.30
C PHE A 380 -8.65 -15.60 19.68
N PHE A 381 -9.14 -16.60 20.41
CA PHE A 381 -9.71 -16.38 21.74
C PHE A 381 -8.74 -16.68 22.87
N LYS A 382 -8.62 -15.74 23.81
CA LYS A 382 -8.02 -15.99 25.12
C LYS A 382 -9.04 -16.74 25.96
N GLY A 383 -8.97 -18.07 25.93
CA GLY A 383 -9.94 -18.93 26.61
C GLY A 383 -9.54 -19.32 28.03
N LYS A 384 -10.29 -20.25 28.63
CA LYS A 384 -9.87 -20.93 29.86
C LYS A 384 -8.75 -21.93 29.55
N PRO A 385 -7.70 -22.04 30.40
CA PRO A 385 -6.66 -23.06 30.21
C PRO A 385 -7.28 -24.45 30.11
N GLN A 386 -6.66 -25.34 29.33
CA GLN A 386 -7.06 -26.74 29.31
C GLN A 386 -6.92 -27.32 30.72
N CYS A 387 -8.00 -27.88 31.27
CA CYS A 387 -7.85 -28.81 32.38
C CYS A 387 -7.11 -30.04 31.82
N THR A 388 -5.83 -30.16 32.13
CA THR A 388 -5.08 -31.40 31.97
C THR A 388 -5.61 -32.39 33.01
N TYR A 389 -6.26 -33.47 32.55
CA TYR A 389 -6.67 -34.59 33.39
C TYR A 389 -5.50 -35.51 33.71
#